data_AF-A0A6N7LXW2-F1
#
_entry.id   AF-A0A6N7LXW2-F1
#
_cell.length_a   1.000
_cell.length_b   1.000
_cell.length_c   1.000
_cell.angle_alpha   90.00
_cell.angle_beta   90.00
_cell.angle_gamma   90.00
#
_symmetry.space_group_name_H-M   'P 1'
#
loop_
_entity.id
_entity.type
_entity.pdbx_description
1 polymer ?
#
loop_
_entity_poly.entity_id
_entity_poly.type
_entity_poly.pdbx_seq_one_letter_code
_entity_poly.pdbx_strand_id
1 'polypeptide(L)'
;MLVLCFWTGLVQTVTASEAQPRIIGGQDVTTVRPWMAEVEISRSGDPTRSSTLCGGTLIAPQWVVTAAHCVVGDGETLTADILFVSLGGTNRLNSALEHHGISSVLVHPSYRSDNYHNDIALLRLDSPSKLSTMDLAKVEVVEQITASPKESLLALGWGYTNNSDQTLSDTLQQVQLDYVSYSYCASQWSQIWSGQICAGEMDPAPKAQDTCRGDSGGPLIYSQDGQQWLVGITSYGHDTCATSGVPGVYTRVDSYLDWLESATSGLLVDLETQGLPEKHYQAPGTALSVNASLINRSVINKATNVGLTVRHEAGLAVSVSGWSCLAASANETRCTAGKNLYVGDGLGSINLKFSNGGQEWAGDVNVRPSSDGYDYFSLPSESFKLVFSDQPDIVLSVSSQRRSDGRVVMTARVENAATHRAASRARLGFQMPDGWQAIVPDSCYGSELVQCGLGDMAPGEVAVQQLVMEGSGYGVVSVKVWTDNGDFPSGDNQAASYPALARSVATTSAPGPASDSGGGGGGAIAGLALLLLAGGAVRRRLNQ
;
A
#
# COMPACT_ATOMS: atom_id res chain seq x y z
N MET A 1 -56.27 16.56 -19.42
CA MET A 1 -55.40 16.43 -20.61
C MET A 1 -53.97 16.40 -20.10
N LEU A 2 -53.41 15.20 -19.89
CA LEU A 2 -52.01 14.98 -19.51
C LEU A 2 -51.24 14.65 -20.79
N VAL A 3 -50.12 15.34 -21.03
CA VAL A 3 -49.16 14.97 -22.08
C VAL A 3 -47.85 14.62 -21.39
N LEU A 4 -47.44 13.37 -21.58
CA LEU A 4 -46.18 12.79 -21.13
C LEU A 4 -45.03 13.22 -22.06
N CYS A 5 -43.92 13.66 -21.47
CA CYS A 5 -42.64 13.81 -22.15
C CYS A 5 -41.90 12.46 -22.13
N PHE A 6 -41.57 11.94 -23.31
CA PHE A 6 -40.59 10.86 -23.49
C PHE A 6 -39.17 11.46 -23.57
N TRP A 7 -38.25 10.93 -22.77
CA TRP A 7 -36.81 11.10 -22.97
C TRP A 7 -36.27 9.80 -23.57
N THR A 8 -35.76 9.87 -24.80
CA THR A 8 -34.97 8.81 -25.43
C THR A 8 -33.52 9.26 -25.51
N GLY A 9 -32.64 8.64 -24.72
CA GLY A 9 -31.20 8.82 -24.84
C GLY A 9 -30.67 8.03 -26.04
N LEU A 10 -30.05 8.74 -26.99
CA LEU A 10 -29.30 8.16 -28.11
C LEU A 10 -27.91 7.71 -27.63
N VAL A 11 -27.60 6.43 -27.84
CA VAL A 11 -26.23 5.90 -27.78
C VAL A 11 -25.52 6.28 -29.08
N GLN A 12 -24.40 7.00 -29.00
CA GLN A 12 -23.60 7.38 -30.18
C GLN A 12 -22.33 6.53 -30.29
N THR A 13 -22.12 5.99 -31.49
CA THR A 13 -20.90 5.32 -31.95
C THR A 13 -19.82 6.35 -32.32
N VAL A 14 -18.56 6.10 -31.95
CA VAL A 14 -17.45 7.05 -32.06
C VAL A 14 -16.29 6.46 -32.87
N THR A 15 -15.64 7.30 -33.70
CA THR A 15 -14.32 7.08 -34.29
C THR A 15 -13.37 8.16 -33.77
N ALA A 16 -12.15 7.83 -33.34
CA ALA A 16 -11.08 8.81 -33.16
C ALA A 16 -9.68 8.18 -33.20
N SER A 17 -8.76 9.00 -33.70
CA SER A 17 -7.36 8.75 -34.00
C SER A 17 -6.44 8.93 -32.79
N GLU A 18 -5.35 8.16 -32.84
CA GLU A 18 -4.05 8.19 -32.15
C GLU A 18 -3.96 8.74 -30.71
N ALA A 19 -3.86 7.80 -29.77
CA ALA A 19 -2.93 7.84 -28.64
C ALA A 19 -2.42 6.42 -28.34
N GLN A 20 -1.17 6.29 -27.90
CA GLN A 20 -0.42 5.02 -27.79
C GLN A 20 -0.89 4.13 -26.59
N PRO A 21 -0.98 2.79 -26.74
CA PRO A 21 -1.66 1.85 -25.81
C PRO A 21 -0.79 1.19 -24.70
N ARG A 22 -1.44 0.79 -23.58
CA ARG A 22 -1.00 0.03 -22.36
C ARG A 22 -2.24 -0.69 -21.76
N ILE A 23 -2.20 -1.50 -20.66
CA ILE A 23 -3.46 -2.00 -19.97
C ILE A 23 -4.48 -0.86 -20.02
N ILE A 24 -5.78 -1.08 -20.27
CA ILE A 24 -6.64 0.06 -20.60
C ILE A 24 -6.48 1.13 -19.48
N GLY A 25 -5.92 2.29 -19.85
CA GLY A 25 -5.52 3.37 -18.92
C GLY A 25 -4.39 3.10 -17.88
N GLY A 26 -3.74 1.95 -17.85
CA GLY A 26 -2.66 1.52 -16.96
C GLY A 26 -1.23 1.92 -17.36
N GLN A 27 -0.24 1.46 -16.58
CA GLN A 27 1.17 1.84 -16.67
C GLN A 27 2.10 0.60 -16.66
N ASP A 28 3.33 0.76 -17.17
CA ASP A 28 4.30 -0.36 -17.16
C ASP A 28 4.78 -0.58 -15.73
N VAL A 29 4.92 -1.85 -15.36
CA VAL A 29 5.58 -2.23 -14.12
C VAL A 29 7.09 -2.20 -14.34
N THR A 30 7.75 -1.20 -13.75
CA THR A 30 9.21 -1.01 -13.89
C THR A 30 10.03 -1.74 -12.82
N THR A 31 9.36 -2.22 -11.78
CA THR A 31 9.99 -2.90 -10.63
C THR A 31 9.45 -4.30 -10.52
N VAL A 32 10.34 -5.29 -10.38
CA VAL A 32 9.97 -6.70 -10.23
C VAL A 32 8.93 -6.89 -9.12
N ARG A 33 7.92 -7.73 -9.41
CA ARG A 33 6.94 -8.22 -8.46
C ARG A 33 7.19 -9.70 -8.23
N PRO A 34 7.95 -10.09 -7.19
CA PRO A 34 8.47 -11.46 -7.02
C PRO A 34 7.37 -12.53 -6.96
N TRP A 35 6.19 -12.19 -6.44
CA TRP A 35 5.03 -13.07 -6.36
C TRP A 35 4.19 -13.13 -7.64
N MET A 36 4.43 -12.25 -8.63
CA MET A 36 3.65 -12.23 -9.87
C MET A 36 4.01 -13.45 -10.69
N ALA A 37 2.99 -14.23 -11.06
CA ALA A 37 3.14 -15.45 -11.82
C ALA A 37 2.50 -15.30 -13.21
N GLU A 38 3.24 -15.75 -14.22
CA GLU A 38 2.69 -16.06 -15.54
C GLU A 38 2.41 -17.56 -15.58
N VAL A 39 1.17 -17.92 -15.85
CA VAL A 39 0.74 -19.32 -16.02
C VAL A 39 0.74 -19.63 -17.50
N GLU A 40 1.47 -20.68 -17.87
CA GLU A 40 1.76 -21.01 -19.26
C GLU A 40 1.31 -22.44 -19.58
N ILE A 41 0.92 -22.67 -20.83
CA ILE A 41 0.57 -24.00 -21.35
C ILE A 41 1.50 -24.41 -22.49
N SER A 42 2.04 -25.62 -22.43
CA SER A 42 2.80 -26.25 -23.51
C SER A 42 2.24 -27.63 -23.82
N ARG A 43 1.49 -27.75 -24.92
CA ARG A 43 0.89 -29.04 -25.36
C ARG A 43 1.92 -30.09 -25.77
N SER A 44 3.18 -29.69 -26.02
CA SER A 44 4.28 -30.64 -26.25
C SER A 44 5.01 -31.06 -24.97
N GLY A 45 4.66 -30.50 -23.81
CA GLY A 45 5.39 -30.68 -22.55
C GLY A 45 6.77 -30.01 -22.52
N ASP A 46 7.11 -29.22 -23.54
CA ASP A 46 8.38 -28.50 -23.65
C ASP A 46 8.16 -27.04 -23.25
N PRO A 47 8.71 -26.57 -22.13
CA PRO A 47 8.48 -25.20 -21.65
C PRO A 47 8.98 -24.13 -22.63
N THR A 48 9.95 -24.44 -23.49
CA THR A 48 10.45 -23.48 -24.48
C THR A 48 9.45 -23.18 -25.60
N ARG A 49 8.33 -23.91 -25.64
CA ARG A 49 7.24 -23.79 -26.61
C ARG A 49 5.90 -23.47 -25.93
N SER A 50 5.94 -22.99 -24.70
CA SER A 50 4.74 -22.61 -23.97
C SER A 50 4.12 -21.33 -24.57
N SER A 51 2.83 -21.16 -24.31
CA SER A 51 2.12 -19.90 -24.55
C SER A 51 1.51 -19.42 -23.25
N THR A 52 1.65 -18.12 -22.97
CA THR A 52 0.94 -17.44 -21.88
C THR A 52 -0.55 -17.77 -21.93
N LEU A 53 -1.09 -18.23 -20.81
CA LEU A 53 -2.50 -18.55 -20.66
C LEU A 53 -3.18 -17.54 -19.75
N CYS A 54 -2.61 -17.33 -18.56
CA CYS A 54 -3.20 -16.54 -17.49
C CYS A 54 -2.12 -15.92 -16.59
N GLY A 55 -2.53 -15.03 -15.69
CA GLY A 55 -1.77 -14.65 -14.52
C GLY A 55 -1.97 -15.62 -13.34
N GLY A 56 -1.19 -15.39 -12.29
CA GLY A 56 -1.30 -16.07 -11.00
C GLY A 56 -0.53 -15.31 -9.93
N THR A 57 -0.62 -15.78 -8.69
CA THR A 57 0.08 -15.19 -7.55
C THR A 57 0.72 -16.27 -6.68
N LEU A 58 2.02 -16.14 -6.38
CA LEU A 58 2.72 -16.98 -5.43
C LEU A 58 2.29 -16.63 -4.00
N ILE A 59 1.59 -17.55 -3.34
CA ILE A 59 1.02 -17.35 -1.99
C ILE A 59 1.75 -18.14 -0.91
N ALA A 60 2.54 -19.13 -1.31
CA ALA A 60 3.51 -19.84 -0.47
C ALA A 60 4.63 -20.39 -1.36
N PRO A 61 5.78 -20.82 -0.81
CA PRO A 61 6.94 -21.21 -1.62
C PRO A 61 6.68 -22.24 -2.72
N GLN A 62 5.68 -23.12 -2.56
CA GLN A 62 5.30 -24.11 -3.58
C GLN A 62 3.89 -23.94 -4.13
N TRP A 63 3.21 -22.84 -3.84
CA TRP A 63 1.78 -22.69 -4.16
C TRP A 63 1.53 -21.37 -4.88
N VAL A 64 1.03 -21.48 -6.10
CA VAL A 64 0.51 -20.37 -6.90
C VAL A 64 -1.00 -20.50 -6.97
N VAL A 65 -1.71 -19.41 -6.68
CA VAL A 65 -3.16 -19.32 -6.88
C VAL A 65 -3.45 -18.65 -8.23
N THR A 66 -4.47 -19.14 -8.92
CA THR A 66 -4.95 -18.61 -10.20
C THR A 66 -6.46 -18.86 -10.32
N ALA A 67 -7.08 -18.47 -11.43
CA ALA A 67 -8.48 -18.74 -11.70
C ALA A 67 -8.67 -20.20 -12.18
N ALA A 68 -9.78 -20.84 -11.82
CA ALA A 68 -10.08 -22.20 -12.24
C ALA A 68 -10.28 -22.30 -13.76
N HIS A 69 -10.91 -21.30 -14.38
CA HIS A 69 -11.12 -21.28 -15.82
C HIS A 69 -9.82 -21.25 -16.63
N CYS A 70 -8.69 -20.87 -16.02
CA CYS A 70 -7.37 -20.93 -16.64
C CYS A 70 -6.86 -22.37 -16.77
N VAL A 71 -7.33 -23.29 -15.93
CA VAL A 71 -6.80 -24.67 -15.88
C VAL A 71 -7.86 -25.73 -16.08
N VAL A 72 -9.03 -25.32 -16.58
CA VAL A 72 -10.13 -26.20 -16.98
C VAL A 72 -10.44 -25.97 -18.46
N GLY A 73 -10.26 -26.99 -19.29
CA GLY A 73 -10.56 -26.97 -20.72
C GLY A 73 -11.54 -28.09 -21.07
N ASP A 74 -12.57 -27.79 -21.87
CA ASP A 74 -13.60 -28.75 -22.29
C ASP A 74 -14.29 -29.49 -21.12
N GLY A 75 -14.35 -28.85 -19.94
CA GLY A 75 -14.93 -29.41 -18.72
C GLY A 75 -14.00 -30.30 -17.89
N GLU A 76 -12.76 -30.50 -18.34
CA GLU A 76 -11.74 -31.31 -17.67
C GLU A 76 -10.59 -30.44 -17.16
N THR A 77 -9.97 -30.87 -16.05
CA THR A 77 -8.78 -30.19 -15.52
C THR A 77 -7.57 -30.50 -16.40
N LEU A 78 -6.81 -29.47 -16.77
CA LEU A 78 -5.57 -29.63 -17.52
C LEU A 78 -4.55 -30.45 -16.72
N THR A 79 -3.78 -31.28 -17.41
CA THR A 79 -2.75 -32.10 -16.76
C THR A 79 -1.54 -31.25 -16.36
N ALA A 80 -0.88 -31.65 -15.27
CA ALA A 80 0.23 -30.87 -14.71
C ALA A 80 1.47 -30.83 -15.61
N ASP A 81 1.70 -31.86 -16.43
CA ASP A 81 2.86 -32.02 -17.31
C ASP A 81 2.90 -31.06 -18.51
N ILE A 82 1.79 -30.36 -18.76
CA ILE A 82 1.69 -29.34 -19.81
C ILE A 82 1.62 -27.92 -19.24
N LEU A 83 1.71 -27.74 -17.92
CA LEU A 83 1.61 -26.45 -17.24
C LEU A 83 2.95 -26.04 -16.66
N PHE A 84 3.25 -24.75 -16.83
CA PHE A 84 4.46 -24.11 -16.31
C PHE A 84 4.11 -22.79 -15.67
N VAL A 85 4.98 -22.33 -14.78
CA VAL A 85 4.89 -21.01 -14.16
C VAL A 85 6.21 -20.28 -14.24
N SER A 86 6.18 -19.07 -14.80
CA SER A 86 7.26 -18.08 -14.70
C SER A 86 6.97 -17.09 -13.58
N LEU A 87 7.93 -16.84 -12.70
CA LEU A 87 7.80 -15.92 -11.56
C LEU A 87 8.69 -14.70 -11.69
N GLY A 88 8.18 -13.54 -11.27
CA GLY A 88 8.96 -12.31 -11.09
C GLY A 88 9.38 -11.61 -12.39
N GLY A 89 8.80 -11.96 -13.53
CA GLY A 89 9.07 -11.29 -14.81
C GLY A 89 8.37 -9.93 -14.93
N THR A 90 9.04 -8.93 -15.50
CA THR A 90 8.42 -7.67 -15.98
C THR A 90 8.20 -7.67 -17.49
N ASN A 91 8.86 -8.56 -18.21
CA ASN A 91 8.65 -8.93 -19.60
C ASN A 91 8.45 -10.45 -19.71
N ARG A 92 7.31 -10.87 -20.24
CA ARG A 92 6.89 -12.29 -20.32
C ARG A 92 7.82 -13.17 -21.17
N LEU A 93 8.61 -12.57 -22.07
CA LEU A 93 9.42 -13.33 -23.02
C LEU A 93 10.81 -13.71 -22.50
N ASN A 94 11.38 -12.96 -21.54
CA ASN A 94 12.80 -13.12 -21.21
C ASN A 94 13.27 -12.62 -19.83
N SER A 95 12.35 -12.22 -18.94
CA SER A 95 12.75 -11.58 -17.68
C SER A 95 12.34 -12.33 -16.41
N ALA A 96 11.74 -13.52 -16.55
CA ALA A 96 11.38 -14.34 -15.40
C ALA A 96 12.62 -14.65 -14.55
N LEU A 97 12.47 -14.55 -13.22
CA LEU A 97 13.54 -14.86 -12.27
C LEU A 97 13.63 -16.34 -11.98
N GLU A 98 12.47 -17.00 -11.91
CA GLU A 98 12.35 -18.45 -11.70
C GLU A 98 11.31 -19.00 -12.69
N HIS A 99 11.52 -20.24 -13.12
CA HIS A 99 10.61 -20.95 -14.03
C HIS A 99 10.43 -22.39 -13.50
N HIS A 100 9.19 -22.79 -13.29
CA HIS A 100 8.82 -24.02 -12.60
C HIS A 100 7.88 -24.88 -13.43
N GLY A 101 8.06 -26.21 -13.38
CA GLY A 101 7.00 -27.15 -13.76
C GLY A 101 5.93 -27.26 -12.67
N ILE A 102 4.77 -27.80 -13.03
CA ILE A 102 3.67 -28.06 -12.08
C ILE A 102 3.64 -29.54 -11.70
N SER A 103 3.51 -29.80 -10.40
CA SER A 103 3.40 -31.17 -9.85
C SER A 103 1.95 -31.59 -9.60
N SER A 104 1.04 -30.64 -9.33
CA SER A 104 -0.39 -30.91 -9.19
C SER A 104 -1.24 -29.66 -9.43
N VAL A 105 -2.42 -29.85 -10.00
CA VAL A 105 -3.45 -28.83 -10.19
C VAL A 105 -4.63 -29.16 -9.28
N LEU A 106 -5.07 -28.21 -8.46
CA LEU A 106 -6.21 -28.36 -7.56
C LEU A 106 -7.26 -27.31 -7.90
N VAL A 107 -8.34 -27.72 -8.54
CA VAL A 107 -9.49 -26.86 -8.84
C VAL A 107 -10.48 -26.91 -7.69
N HIS A 108 -11.10 -25.78 -7.35
CA HIS A 108 -12.15 -25.77 -6.34
C HIS A 108 -13.26 -26.77 -6.71
N PRO A 109 -13.66 -27.68 -5.81
CA PRO A 109 -14.54 -28.82 -6.16
C PRO A 109 -15.95 -28.40 -6.58
N SER A 110 -16.36 -27.19 -6.23
CA SER A 110 -17.65 -26.59 -6.63
C SER A 110 -17.49 -25.51 -7.71
N TYR A 111 -16.37 -25.48 -8.43
CA TYR A 111 -16.20 -24.61 -9.60
C TYR A 111 -17.23 -24.94 -10.68
N ARG A 112 -17.76 -23.89 -11.32
CA ARG A 112 -18.76 -24.00 -12.38
C ARG A 112 -18.36 -23.15 -13.58
N SER A 113 -17.99 -23.80 -14.67
CA SER A 113 -17.56 -23.13 -15.90
C SER A 113 -18.67 -22.38 -16.63
N ASP A 114 -19.94 -22.69 -16.37
CA ASP A 114 -21.08 -22.00 -17.00
C ASP A 114 -21.26 -20.56 -16.52
N ASN A 115 -20.71 -20.22 -15.35
CA ASN A 115 -21.01 -18.96 -14.71
C ASN A 115 -19.89 -18.43 -13.78
N TYR A 116 -18.71 -19.05 -13.80
CA TYR A 116 -17.53 -18.64 -13.04
C TYR A 116 -17.73 -18.63 -11.51
N HIS A 117 -18.69 -19.40 -10.98
CA HIS A 117 -18.82 -19.60 -9.55
C HIS A 117 -17.64 -20.41 -9.01
N ASN A 118 -17.06 -19.98 -7.88
CA ASN A 118 -15.86 -20.56 -7.27
C ASN A 118 -14.68 -20.68 -8.25
N ASP A 119 -14.43 -19.62 -9.03
CA ASP A 119 -13.38 -19.58 -10.03
C ASP A 119 -12.00 -19.37 -9.39
N ILE A 120 -11.48 -20.44 -8.79
CA ILE A 120 -10.18 -20.47 -8.11
C ILE A 120 -9.53 -21.86 -8.23
N ALA A 121 -8.22 -21.86 -8.46
CA ALA A 121 -7.39 -23.06 -8.51
C ALA A 121 -6.01 -22.80 -7.88
N LEU A 122 -5.39 -23.88 -7.41
CA LEU A 122 -4.01 -23.91 -6.93
C LEU A 122 -3.12 -24.75 -7.85
N LEU A 123 -1.94 -24.22 -8.12
CA LEU A 123 -0.86 -24.90 -8.81
C LEU A 123 0.26 -25.17 -7.82
N ARG A 124 0.62 -26.45 -7.67
CA ARG A 124 1.76 -26.83 -6.86
C ARG A 124 3.02 -26.86 -7.72
N LEU A 125 3.98 -26.00 -7.41
CA LEU A 125 5.27 -25.98 -8.09
C LEU A 125 6.03 -27.30 -7.85
N ASP A 126 6.81 -27.74 -8.84
CA ASP A 126 7.67 -28.92 -8.74
C ASP A 126 8.77 -28.79 -7.68
N SER A 127 9.12 -27.57 -7.32
CA SER A 127 10.18 -27.19 -6.39
C SER A 127 9.83 -25.88 -5.68
N PRO A 128 10.27 -25.66 -4.42
CA PRO A 128 10.02 -24.41 -3.72
C PRO A 128 10.73 -23.22 -4.38
N SER A 129 9.97 -22.16 -4.63
CA SER A 129 10.47 -20.84 -5.01
C SER A 129 11.25 -20.19 -3.87
N LYS A 130 12.24 -19.37 -4.20
CA LYS A 130 12.99 -18.54 -3.25
C LYS A 130 12.51 -17.09 -3.23
N LEU A 131 11.54 -16.76 -4.08
CA LEU A 131 10.96 -15.43 -4.17
C LEU A 131 10.00 -15.19 -3.02
N SER A 132 9.80 -13.92 -2.68
CA SER A 132 8.80 -13.54 -1.68
C SER A 132 7.40 -13.71 -2.24
N THR A 133 6.53 -14.24 -1.41
CA THR A 133 5.11 -14.50 -1.65
C THR A 133 4.25 -13.28 -1.33
N MET A 134 2.96 -13.37 -1.65
CA MET A 134 1.94 -12.39 -1.31
C MET A 134 1.11 -12.88 -0.12
N ASP A 135 0.84 -11.98 0.84
CA ASP A 135 -0.08 -12.28 1.94
C ASP A 135 -1.52 -12.31 1.43
N LEU A 136 -2.35 -13.18 2.00
CA LEU A 136 -3.77 -13.28 1.64
C LEU A 136 -4.59 -12.28 2.44
N ALA A 137 -5.60 -11.64 1.84
CA ALA A 137 -6.48 -10.77 2.61
C ALA A 137 -7.40 -11.58 3.54
N LYS A 138 -7.61 -11.05 4.75
CA LYS A 138 -8.66 -11.48 5.68
C LYS A 138 -9.84 -10.51 5.63
N VAL A 139 -10.92 -10.85 6.30
CA VAL A 139 -12.15 -10.04 6.32
C VAL A 139 -11.88 -8.61 6.80
N GLU A 140 -11.00 -8.43 7.78
CA GLU A 140 -10.66 -7.11 8.34
C GLU A 140 -9.95 -6.21 7.32
N VAL A 141 -9.12 -6.81 6.45
CA VAL A 141 -8.47 -6.09 5.35
C VAL A 141 -9.51 -5.66 4.31
N VAL A 142 -10.46 -6.53 3.99
CA VAL A 142 -11.54 -6.19 3.05
C VAL A 142 -12.44 -5.08 3.59
N GLU A 143 -12.70 -5.07 4.90
CA GLU A 143 -13.45 -3.98 5.55
C GLU A 143 -12.74 -2.62 5.44
N GLN A 144 -11.40 -2.58 5.56
CA GLN A 144 -10.61 -1.34 5.38
C GLN A 144 -10.74 -0.75 3.97
N ILE A 145 -10.76 -1.61 2.94
CA ILE A 145 -10.98 -1.19 1.55
C ILE A 145 -12.33 -0.47 1.41
N THR A 146 -13.39 -0.98 2.06
CA THR A 146 -14.71 -0.34 1.98
C THR A 146 -14.77 1.05 2.61
N ALA A 147 -13.89 1.33 3.58
CA ALA A 147 -13.79 2.65 4.23
C ALA A 147 -13.09 3.69 3.34
N SER A 148 -12.19 3.25 2.47
CA SER A 148 -11.42 4.09 1.54
C SER A 148 -11.43 3.48 0.14
N PRO A 149 -12.57 3.50 -0.57
CA PRO A 149 -12.76 2.65 -1.76
C PRO A 149 -12.05 3.16 -3.03
N LYS A 150 -11.75 4.46 -3.11
CA LYS A 150 -11.23 5.10 -4.33
C LYS A 150 -9.75 4.82 -4.55
N GLU A 151 -9.38 4.45 -5.78
CA GLU A 151 -8.01 4.10 -6.22
C GLU A 151 -7.29 3.17 -5.22
N SER A 152 -8.05 2.33 -4.53
CA SER A 152 -7.55 1.55 -3.40
C SER A 152 -6.96 0.21 -3.82
N LEU A 153 -7.26 -0.23 -5.05
CA LEU A 153 -6.94 -1.55 -5.54
C LEU A 153 -5.98 -1.46 -6.72
N LEU A 154 -4.99 -2.35 -6.76
CA LEU A 154 -4.04 -2.48 -7.86
C LEU A 154 -4.23 -3.83 -8.55
N ALA A 155 -4.52 -3.82 -9.85
CA ALA A 155 -4.54 -5.03 -10.68
C ALA A 155 -3.28 -5.08 -11.56
N LEU A 156 -2.77 -6.29 -11.80
CA LEU A 156 -1.58 -6.52 -12.64
C LEU A 156 -1.81 -7.67 -13.63
N GLY A 157 -1.18 -7.56 -14.80
CA GLY A 157 -1.13 -8.65 -15.77
C GLY A 157 -0.55 -8.27 -17.12
N TRP A 158 -0.57 -9.23 -18.04
CA TRP A 158 -0.07 -9.13 -19.42
C TRP A 158 -1.20 -9.14 -20.45
N GLY A 159 -2.43 -8.92 -20.02
CA GLY A 159 -3.61 -8.94 -20.85
C GLY A 159 -3.65 -7.87 -21.92
N TYR A 160 -4.76 -7.86 -22.64
CA TYR A 160 -4.99 -6.94 -23.74
C TYR A 160 -4.96 -5.49 -23.25
N THR A 161 -4.19 -4.68 -23.96
CA THR A 161 -4.00 -3.26 -23.67
C THR A 161 -5.04 -2.39 -24.37
N ASN A 162 -5.76 -2.95 -25.33
CA ASN A 162 -6.86 -2.27 -25.99
C ASN A 162 -7.82 -3.30 -26.60
N ASN A 163 -9.08 -2.89 -26.81
CA ASN A 163 -10.11 -3.79 -27.35
C ASN A 163 -9.94 -4.10 -28.85
N SER A 164 -9.12 -3.34 -29.60
CA SER A 164 -8.92 -3.50 -31.05
C SER A 164 -7.78 -4.45 -31.43
N ASP A 165 -6.80 -4.61 -30.54
CA ASP A 165 -5.61 -5.43 -30.70
C ASP A 165 -5.65 -6.54 -29.66
N GLN A 166 -5.86 -7.77 -30.14
CA GLN A 166 -5.99 -8.96 -29.29
C GLN A 166 -4.62 -9.60 -28.99
N THR A 167 -3.57 -8.78 -28.95
CA THR A 167 -2.23 -9.21 -28.54
C THR A 167 -2.01 -8.95 -27.05
N LEU A 168 -1.41 -9.94 -26.39
CA LEU A 168 -0.96 -9.80 -25.01
C LEU A 168 0.17 -8.78 -24.94
N SER A 169 0.22 -8.01 -23.87
CA SER A 169 1.35 -7.15 -23.59
C SER A 169 2.58 -7.99 -23.28
N ASP A 170 3.71 -7.73 -23.93
CA ASP A 170 4.97 -8.36 -23.53
C ASP A 170 5.47 -7.82 -22.18
N THR A 171 5.19 -6.55 -21.88
CA THR A 171 5.58 -5.89 -20.63
C THR A 171 4.44 -5.98 -19.61
N LEU A 172 4.73 -6.40 -18.39
CA LEU A 172 3.78 -6.43 -17.28
C LEU A 172 3.20 -5.04 -17.04
N GLN A 173 1.89 -4.99 -16.92
CA GLN A 173 1.14 -3.76 -16.74
C GLN A 173 0.48 -3.73 -15.36
N GLN A 174 0.16 -2.52 -14.90
CA GLN A 174 -0.61 -2.30 -13.67
C GLN A 174 -1.65 -1.19 -13.84
N VAL A 175 -2.77 -1.30 -13.12
CA VAL A 175 -3.84 -0.28 -13.09
C VAL A 175 -4.42 -0.13 -11.69
N GLN A 176 -4.69 1.11 -11.29
CA GLN A 176 -5.41 1.42 -10.05
C GLN A 176 -6.90 1.40 -10.34
N LEU A 177 -7.68 0.81 -9.43
CA LEU A 177 -9.12 0.64 -9.56
C LEU A 177 -9.81 1.01 -8.25
N ASP A 178 -11.08 1.42 -8.36
CA ASP A 178 -11.93 1.60 -7.20
C ASP A 178 -12.49 0.25 -6.76
N TYR A 179 -12.68 0.10 -5.45
CA TYR A 179 -13.58 -0.91 -4.92
C TYR A 179 -15.03 -0.57 -5.27
N VAL A 180 -15.76 -1.57 -5.77
CA VAL A 180 -17.17 -1.43 -6.13
C VAL A 180 -18.04 -2.26 -5.21
N SER A 181 -19.01 -1.61 -4.56
CA SER A 181 -19.93 -2.27 -3.63
C SER A 181 -20.65 -3.44 -4.29
N TYR A 182 -20.86 -4.51 -3.51
CA TYR A 182 -21.59 -5.70 -3.97
C TYR A 182 -22.95 -5.35 -4.57
N SER A 183 -23.71 -4.43 -3.95
CA SER A 183 -25.03 -4.02 -4.44
C SER A 183 -24.99 -3.34 -5.81
N TYR A 184 -23.99 -2.49 -6.06
CA TYR A 184 -23.84 -1.86 -7.38
C TYR A 184 -23.37 -2.89 -8.41
N CYS A 185 -22.41 -3.74 -8.05
CA CYS A 185 -21.94 -4.78 -8.96
C CYS A 185 -23.07 -5.75 -9.34
N ALA A 186 -23.90 -6.15 -8.37
CA ALA A 186 -25.10 -6.96 -8.59
C ALA A 186 -26.15 -6.29 -9.49
N SER A 187 -26.16 -4.95 -9.61
CA SER A 187 -27.05 -4.27 -10.53
C SER A 187 -26.52 -4.23 -11.97
N GLN A 188 -25.22 -4.48 -12.18
CA GLN A 188 -24.60 -4.54 -13.51
C GLN A 188 -24.54 -5.96 -14.08
N TRP A 189 -24.53 -6.98 -13.20
CA TRP A 189 -24.39 -8.38 -13.59
C TRP A 189 -25.67 -9.18 -13.33
N SER A 190 -26.01 -10.12 -14.21
CA SER A 190 -27.20 -10.98 -14.07
C SER A 190 -27.11 -11.92 -12.86
N GLN A 191 -25.88 -12.28 -12.46
CA GLN A 191 -25.59 -13.16 -11.34
C GLN A 191 -24.25 -12.79 -10.72
N ILE A 192 -24.21 -12.69 -9.39
CA ILE A 192 -23.00 -12.43 -8.60
C ILE A 192 -23.15 -13.13 -7.24
N TRP A 193 -22.06 -13.65 -6.69
CA TRP A 193 -22.06 -14.40 -5.43
C TRP A 193 -21.26 -13.70 -4.34
N SER A 194 -21.52 -14.06 -3.08
CA SER A 194 -20.81 -13.48 -1.92
C SER A 194 -19.30 -13.77 -1.92
N GLY A 195 -18.87 -14.83 -2.60
CA GLY A 195 -17.46 -15.17 -2.83
C GLY A 195 -16.82 -14.40 -3.98
N GLN A 196 -17.38 -13.25 -4.37
CA GLN A 196 -16.86 -12.38 -5.41
C GLN A 196 -16.75 -10.93 -4.92
N ILE A 197 -15.79 -10.21 -5.49
CA ILE A 197 -15.51 -8.80 -5.25
C ILE A 197 -15.37 -8.09 -6.59
N CYS A 198 -15.78 -6.82 -6.66
CA CYS A 198 -15.75 -6.05 -7.89
C CYS A 198 -14.84 -4.84 -7.77
N ALA A 199 -14.14 -4.56 -8.86
CA ALA A 199 -13.28 -3.41 -8.99
C ALA A 199 -13.39 -2.82 -10.39
N GLY A 200 -13.25 -1.50 -10.51
CA GLY A 200 -13.33 -0.79 -11.78
C GLY A 200 -13.06 0.70 -11.59
N GLU A 201 -12.75 1.40 -12.66
CA GLU A 201 -12.74 2.87 -12.66
C GLU A 201 -14.18 3.39 -12.68
N MET A 202 -14.61 3.97 -11.55
CA MET A 202 -15.99 4.46 -11.37
C MET A 202 -16.08 5.97 -11.46
N ASP A 203 -14.96 6.69 -11.42
CA ASP A 203 -14.92 8.13 -11.60
C ASP A 203 -14.71 8.48 -13.09
N PRO A 204 -15.32 9.56 -13.61
CA PRO A 204 -15.11 10.00 -14.98
C PRO A 204 -13.73 10.67 -15.13
N ALA A 205 -12.66 9.88 -15.19
CA ALA A 205 -11.34 10.30 -15.63
C ALA A 205 -11.28 10.38 -17.18
N PRO A 206 -10.35 11.15 -17.78
CA PRO A 206 -10.21 11.20 -19.24
C PRO A 206 -9.71 9.88 -19.87
N LYS A 207 -9.50 8.82 -19.08
CA LYS A 207 -8.98 7.52 -19.51
C LYS A 207 -9.81 6.41 -18.86
N ALA A 208 -10.36 5.52 -19.67
CA ALA A 208 -11.00 4.30 -19.18
C ALA A 208 -9.91 3.37 -18.59
N GLN A 209 -10.23 2.65 -17.52
CA GLN A 209 -9.31 1.74 -16.84
C GLN A 209 -9.98 0.42 -16.50
N ASP A 210 -9.32 -0.70 -16.80
CA ASP A 210 -9.84 -2.05 -16.52
C ASP A 210 -8.77 -3.13 -16.68
N THR A 211 -8.99 -4.30 -16.06
CA THR A 211 -8.35 -5.56 -16.47
C THR A 211 -9.00 -6.10 -17.73
N CYS A 212 -8.26 -6.87 -18.53
CA CYS A 212 -8.78 -7.43 -19.77
C CYS A 212 -8.35 -8.87 -20.01
N ARG A 213 -8.75 -9.44 -21.15
CA ARG A 213 -8.39 -10.82 -21.53
C ARG A 213 -6.87 -11.00 -21.45
N GLY A 214 -6.43 -12.06 -20.77
CA GLY A 214 -5.02 -12.35 -20.48
C GLY A 214 -4.53 -11.86 -19.10
N ASP A 215 -5.33 -11.07 -18.38
CA ASP A 215 -5.12 -10.78 -16.95
C ASP A 215 -5.80 -11.80 -16.03
N SER A 216 -6.61 -12.70 -16.60
CA SER A 216 -7.31 -13.78 -15.88
C SER A 216 -6.38 -14.53 -14.93
N GLY A 217 -6.83 -14.80 -13.71
CA GLY A 217 -6.03 -15.43 -12.66
C GLY A 217 -5.00 -14.51 -12.01
N GLY A 218 -4.77 -13.31 -12.55
CA GLY A 218 -3.88 -12.30 -12.00
C GLY A 218 -4.39 -11.70 -10.68
N PRO A 219 -3.52 -10.99 -9.96
CA PRO A 219 -3.83 -10.45 -8.65
C PRO A 219 -4.61 -9.14 -8.69
N LEU A 220 -5.57 -9.01 -7.76
CA LEU A 220 -6.11 -7.74 -7.28
C LEU A 220 -5.59 -7.50 -5.87
N ILE A 221 -4.91 -6.38 -5.67
CA ILE A 221 -4.06 -6.12 -4.48
C ILE A 221 -4.57 -4.90 -3.75
N TYR A 222 -4.63 -5.00 -2.41
CA TYR A 222 -4.74 -3.85 -1.54
C TYR A 222 -3.40 -3.57 -0.88
N SER A 223 -3.05 -2.29 -0.70
CA SER A 223 -1.81 -1.87 -0.04
C SER A 223 -2.10 -0.80 0.99
N GLN A 224 -1.60 -1.00 2.20
CA GLN A 224 -1.71 -0.04 3.29
C GLN A 224 -0.46 -0.12 4.18
N ASP A 225 0.08 1.03 4.57
CA ASP A 225 1.22 1.15 5.50
C ASP A 225 2.43 0.27 5.13
N GLY A 226 2.69 0.14 3.82
CA GLY A 226 3.82 -0.64 3.29
C GLY A 226 3.58 -2.15 3.20
N GLN A 227 2.42 -2.64 3.65
CA GLN A 227 1.99 -4.04 3.53
C GLN A 227 1.07 -4.20 2.32
N GLN A 228 1.11 -5.37 1.70
CA GLN A 228 0.25 -5.73 0.55
C GLN A 228 -0.50 -7.02 0.84
N TRP A 229 -1.73 -7.12 0.33
CA TRP A 229 -2.55 -8.32 0.43
C TRP A 229 -3.23 -8.64 -0.91
N LEU A 230 -3.30 -9.92 -1.25
CA LEU A 230 -4.14 -10.43 -2.32
C LEU A 230 -5.60 -10.44 -1.86
N VAL A 231 -6.41 -9.53 -2.39
CA VAL A 231 -7.84 -9.40 -2.04
C VAL A 231 -8.74 -10.10 -3.05
N GLY A 232 -8.28 -10.22 -4.30
CA GLY A 232 -9.04 -10.84 -5.35
C GLY A 232 -8.18 -11.49 -6.42
N ILE A 233 -8.81 -12.37 -7.20
CA ILE A 233 -8.22 -13.05 -8.35
C ILE A 233 -9.06 -12.70 -9.58
N THR A 234 -8.45 -12.17 -10.63
CA THR A 234 -9.15 -11.75 -11.85
C THR A 234 -9.94 -12.92 -12.45
N SER A 235 -11.26 -12.78 -12.58
CA SER A 235 -12.15 -13.87 -13.02
C SER A 235 -12.80 -13.55 -14.36
N TYR A 236 -13.74 -12.59 -14.41
CA TYR A 236 -14.41 -12.20 -15.65
C TYR A 236 -14.78 -10.71 -15.65
N GLY A 237 -15.05 -10.21 -16.85
CA GLY A 237 -15.44 -8.82 -17.10
C GLY A 237 -16.33 -8.74 -18.34
N HIS A 238 -16.72 -7.52 -18.71
CA HIS A 238 -17.54 -7.31 -19.89
C HIS A 238 -16.75 -7.64 -21.17
N ASP A 239 -17.43 -8.09 -22.23
CA ASP A 239 -16.77 -8.47 -23.49
C ASP A 239 -15.95 -7.34 -24.12
N THR A 240 -16.36 -6.09 -23.85
CA THR A 240 -15.54 -4.90 -24.08
C THR A 240 -14.96 -4.45 -22.76
N CYS A 241 -13.65 -4.57 -22.60
CA CYS A 241 -12.95 -4.13 -21.41
C CYS A 241 -13.06 -2.61 -21.25
N ALA A 242 -13.08 -2.13 -20.02
CA ALA A 242 -13.28 -0.74 -19.63
C ALA A 242 -14.60 -0.12 -20.13
N THR A 243 -15.66 -0.93 -20.11
CA THR A 243 -17.03 -0.45 -20.38
C THR A 243 -17.46 0.47 -19.24
N SER A 244 -17.77 1.73 -19.56
CA SER A 244 -18.13 2.74 -18.58
C SER A 244 -19.27 2.28 -17.67
N GLY A 245 -19.02 2.34 -16.36
CA GLY A 245 -20.00 1.97 -15.32
C GLY A 245 -20.15 0.47 -15.07
N VAL A 246 -19.44 -0.40 -15.80
CA VAL A 246 -19.47 -1.86 -15.62
C VAL A 246 -18.16 -2.33 -14.99
N PRO A 247 -18.15 -2.75 -13.72
CA PRO A 247 -16.93 -3.20 -13.06
C PRO A 247 -16.55 -4.63 -13.45
N GLY A 248 -15.25 -4.94 -13.39
CA GLY A 248 -14.74 -6.30 -13.46
C GLY A 248 -15.07 -7.10 -12.19
N VAL A 249 -15.17 -8.42 -12.33
CA VAL A 249 -15.47 -9.35 -11.23
C VAL A 249 -14.27 -10.24 -10.94
N TYR A 250 -13.97 -10.35 -9.66
CA TYR A 250 -12.83 -11.07 -9.12
C TYR A 250 -13.31 -12.08 -8.08
N THR A 251 -12.63 -13.22 -7.98
CA THR A 251 -12.86 -14.16 -6.88
C THR A 251 -12.34 -13.55 -5.58
N ARG A 252 -13.18 -13.47 -4.54
CA ARG A 252 -12.86 -12.80 -3.27
C ARG A 252 -12.08 -13.71 -2.32
N VAL A 253 -10.80 -13.43 -2.08
CA VAL A 253 -9.86 -14.36 -1.42
C VAL A 253 -10.27 -14.76 0.00
N ASP A 254 -10.70 -13.81 0.84
CA ASP A 254 -11.07 -14.08 2.23
C ASP A 254 -12.24 -15.09 2.36
N SER A 255 -13.04 -15.24 1.31
CA SER A 255 -14.15 -16.21 1.26
C SER A 255 -13.71 -17.65 0.96
N TYR A 256 -12.43 -17.89 0.66
CA TYR A 256 -11.89 -19.23 0.31
C TYR A 256 -10.70 -19.65 1.16
N LEU A 257 -10.41 -18.96 2.27
CA LEU A 257 -9.28 -19.29 3.14
C LEU A 257 -9.38 -20.72 3.68
N ASP A 258 -10.58 -21.20 4.02
CA ASP A 258 -10.82 -22.59 4.44
C ASP A 258 -10.44 -23.60 3.35
N TRP A 259 -10.82 -23.34 2.09
CA TRP A 259 -10.47 -24.18 0.97
C TRP A 259 -8.96 -24.13 0.67
N LEU A 260 -8.34 -22.94 0.69
CA LEU A 260 -6.91 -22.77 0.48
C LEU A 260 -6.10 -23.54 1.54
N GLU A 261 -6.50 -23.44 2.80
CA GLU A 261 -5.93 -24.23 3.89
C GLU A 261 -6.10 -25.74 3.67
N SER A 262 -7.31 -26.17 3.31
CA SER A 262 -7.61 -27.60 3.13
C SER A 262 -6.87 -28.20 1.95
N ALA A 263 -6.85 -27.48 0.82
CA ALA A 263 -6.30 -27.96 -0.45
C ALA A 263 -4.77 -28.11 -0.38
N THR A 264 -4.10 -27.30 0.44
CA THR A 264 -2.66 -27.37 0.65
C THR A 264 -2.22 -28.43 1.68
N SER A 265 -3.14 -29.30 2.11
CA SER A 265 -2.86 -30.42 3.02
C SER A 265 -2.22 -30.00 4.36
N GLY A 266 -2.65 -28.85 4.91
CA GLY A 266 -2.13 -28.35 6.17
C GLY A 266 -0.89 -27.45 6.06
N LEU A 267 -0.45 -27.11 4.84
CA LEU A 267 0.75 -26.32 4.62
C LEU A 267 0.51 -24.81 4.64
N LEU A 268 -0.71 -24.34 4.51
CA LEU A 268 -1.06 -22.93 4.75
C LEU A 268 -1.65 -22.79 6.15
N VAL A 269 -1.12 -21.87 6.94
CA VAL A 269 -1.60 -21.52 8.28
C VAL A 269 -1.64 -20.01 8.42
N ASP A 270 -2.41 -19.52 9.38
CA ASP A 270 -2.39 -18.13 9.85
C ASP A 270 -1.97 -18.15 11.31
N LEU A 271 -0.78 -17.64 11.57
CA LEU A 271 -0.24 -17.49 12.90
C LEU A 271 -0.11 -16.02 13.24
N GLU A 272 -0.40 -15.68 14.49
CA GLU A 272 -0.41 -14.29 14.92
C GLU A 272 0.48 -14.11 16.14
N THR A 273 1.47 -13.22 16.05
CA THR A 273 2.16 -12.72 17.26
C THR A 273 1.44 -11.51 17.86
N GLN A 274 1.38 -11.46 19.19
CA GLN A 274 0.80 -10.35 19.94
C GLN A 274 1.71 -9.94 21.12
N GLY A 275 1.54 -8.72 21.62
CA GLY A 275 2.26 -8.22 22.79
C GLY A 275 3.66 -7.65 22.51
N LEU A 276 4.02 -7.49 21.24
CA LEU A 276 5.24 -6.80 20.84
C LEU A 276 5.07 -5.28 21.00
N PRO A 277 6.10 -4.55 21.48
CA PRO A 277 6.06 -3.10 21.59
C PRO A 277 6.14 -2.45 20.20
N GLU A 278 5.79 -1.17 20.08
CA GLU A 278 6.04 -0.40 18.84
C GLU A 278 7.50 0.10 18.77
N LYS A 279 8.02 0.57 19.91
CA LYS A 279 9.40 1.03 20.08
C LYS A 279 9.85 0.74 21.51
N HIS A 280 11.14 0.45 21.69
CA HIS A 280 11.71 0.25 23.03
C HIS A 280 13.14 0.75 23.14
N TYR A 281 13.48 1.29 24.32
CA TYR A 281 14.81 1.76 24.65
C TYR A 281 15.36 1.07 25.87
N GLN A 282 16.66 0.81 25.84
CA GLN A 282 17.36 0.23 26.96
C GLN A 282 18.80 0.74 27.06
N ALA A 283 19.39 0.69 28.25
CA ALA A 283 20.82 0.93 28.40
C ALA A 283 21.64 -0.22 27.79
N PRO A 284 22.78 0.06 27.15
CA PRO A 284 23.72 -0.97 26.68
C PRO A 284 24.03 -2.01 27.75
N GLY A 285 24.09 -3.28 27.35
CA GLY A 285 24.52 -4.37 28.24
C GLY A 285 23.44 -4.85 29.21
N THR A 286 22.28 -4.20 29.27
CA THR A 286 21.11 -4.73 29.99
C THR A 286 20.20 -5.44 29.01
N ALA A 287 19.86 -6.70 29.28
CA ALA A 287 18.95 -7.44 28.40
C ALA A 287 17.53 -6.85 28.45
N LEU A 288 16.92 -6.62 27.29
CA LEU A 288 15.49 -6.34 27.17
C LEU A 288 14.71 -7.65 27.19
N SER A 289 13.62 -7.70 27.94
CA SER A 289 12.65 -8.80 27.90
C SER A 289 11.30 -8.30 27.41
N VAL A 290 10.80 -8.88 26.32
CA VAL A 290 9.46 -8.64 25.76
C VAL A 290 8.61 -9.88 25.99
N ASN A 291 7.38 -9.68 26.46
CA ASN A 291 6.42 -10.76 26.62
C ASN A 291 5.48 -10.76 25.42
N ALA A 292 5.62 -11.76 24.56
CA ALA A 292 4.72 -11.99 23.44
C ALA A 292 3.78 -13.18 23.69
N SER A 293 2.80 -13.33 22.82
CA SER A 293 2.04 -14.56 22.65
C SER A 293 1.97 -14.93 21.17
N LEU A 294 1.77 -16.21 20.91
CA LEU A 294 1.57 -16.76 19.56
C LEU A 294 0.22 -17.46 19.52
N ILE A 295 -0.62 -17.16 18.54
CA ILE A 295 -1.98 -17.73 18.40
C ILE A 295 -2.12 -18.34 17.02
N ASN A 296 -2.77 -19.51 16.92
CA ASN A 296 -3.17 -20.06 15.64
C ASN A 296 -4.56 -19.53 15.24
N ARG A 297 -4.58 -18.68 14.21
CA ARG A 297 -5.76 -18.02 13.63
C ARG A 297 -6.25 -18.67 12.35
N SER A 298 -5.60 -19.74 11.90
CA SER A 298 -6.04 -20.54 10.76
C SER A 298 -7.52 -20.90 10.88
N VAL A 299 -8.21 -21.00 9.75
CA VAL A 299 -9.64 -21.34 9.71
C VAL A 299 -9.87 -22.80 10.09
N ILE A 300 -9.01 -23.70 9.61
CA ILE A 300 -9.14 -25.15 9.82
C ILE A 300 -7.82 -25.85 10.17
N ASN A 301 -6.68 -25.29 9.77
CA ASN A 301 -5.39 -25.96 9.89
C ASN A 301 -4.78 -25.84 11.28
N LYS A 302 -4.24 -26.95 11.78
CA LYS A 302 -3.33 -26.93 12.93
C LYS A 302 -1.94 -26.50 12.46
N ALA A 303 -1.24 -25.72 13.26
CA ALA A 303 0.16 -25.41 13.04
C ALA A 303 1.05 -26.41 13.80
N THR A 304 2.06 -26.98 13.15
CA THR A 304 2.99 -27.93 13.78
C THR A 304 4.37 -27.32 13.96
N ASN A 305 5.06 -27.76 15.02
CA ASN A 305 6.42 -27.33 15.34
C ASN A 305 6.57 -25.80 15.36
N VAL A 306 5.63 -25.14 16.04
CA VAL A 306 5.55 -23.68 16.05
C VAL A 306 6.78 -23.05 16.71
N GLY A 307 7.10 -21.83 16.27
CA GLY A 307 8.25 -21.08 16.69
C GLY A 307 8.15 -19.61 16.31
N LEU A 308 9.27 -18.91 16.39
CA LEU A 308 9.44 -17.53 15.96
C LEU A 308 10.70 -17.40 15.12
N THR A 309 10.60 -16.67 14.01
CA THR A 309 11.73 -16.18 13.23
C THR A 309 11.91 -14.70 13.54
N VAL A 310 13.03 -14.37 14.18
CA VAL A 310 13.35 -13.00 14.56
C VAL A 310 14.43 -12.47 13.62
N ARG A 311 14.03 -11.53 12.75
CA ARG A 311 14.95 -10.79 11.88
C ARG A 311 15.36 -9.49 12.55
N HIS A 312 16.65 -9.18 12.46
CA HIS A 312 17.25 -8.04 13.13
C HIS A 312 18.54 -7.61 12.43
N GLU A 313 19.05 -6.43 12.74
CA GLU A 313 20.41 -6.03 12.34
C GLU A 313 21.49 -6.83 13.10
N ALA A 314 22.69 -6.88 12.53
CA ALA A 314 23.81 -7.59 13.13
C ALA A 314 24.18 -7.00 14.51
N GLY A 315 24.70 -7.84 15.41
CA GLY A 315 25.11 -7.42 16.77
C GLY A 315 24.03 -7.59 17.85
N LEU A 316 22.84 -8.08 17.48
CA LEU A 316 21.79 -8.45 18.43
C LEU A 316 21.78 -9.97 18.67
N ALA A 317 21.77 -10.37 19.94
CA ALA A 317 21.55 -11.75 20.37
C ALA A 317 20.12 -11.91 20.87
N VAL A 318 19.42 -12.92 20.34
CA VAL A 318 18.02 -13.21 20.64
C VAL A 318 17.91 -14.58 21.31
N SER A 319 17.09 -14.67 22.36
CA SER A 319 16.76 -15.95 22.99
C SER A 319 15.33 -15.95 23.50
N VAL A 320 14.74 -17.13 23.62
CA VAL A 320 13.40 -17.32 24.19
C VAL A 320 13.50 -18.34 25.31
N SER A 321 12.94 -17.99 26.47
CA SER A 321 13.07 -18.82 27.67
C SER A 321 12.42 -20.20 27.46
N GLY A 322 13.23 -21.26 27.56
CA GLY A 322 12.78 -22.65 27.42
C GLY A 322 12.61 -23.13 25.97
N TRP A 323 13.01 -22.34 24.98
CA TRP A 323 12.96 -22.71 23.56
C TRP A 323 14.37 -22.93 23.00
N SER A 324 14.47 -23.65 21.89
CA SER A 324 15.74 -23.81 21.17
C SER A 324 15.91 -22.68 20.16
N CYS A 325 16.84 -21.76 20.40
CA CYS A 325 17.14 -20.65 19.50
C CYS A 325 18.49 -20.83 18.79
N LEU A 326 18.49 -20.75 17.46
CA LEU A 326 19.66 -20.85 16.60
C LEU A 326 19.81 -19.55 15.79
N ALA A 327 21.02 -18.97 15.79
CA ALA A 327 21.37 -17.91 14.86
C ALA A 327 21.48 -18.50 13.44
N ALA A 328 20.42 -18.32 12.64
CA ALA A 328 20.35 -18.83 11.27
C ALA A 328 21.26 -18.02 10.32
N SER A 329 21.46 -16.74 10.63
CA SER A 329 22.44 -15.85 9.98
C SER A 329 22.88 -14.74 10.94
N ALA A 330 23.69 -13.78 10.47
CA ALA A 330 24.04 -12.59 11.26
C ALA A 330 22.82 -11.68 11.56
N ASN A 331 21.72 -11.86 10.81
CA ASN A 331 20.53 -11.00 10.83
C ASN A 331 19.23 -11.76 11.10
N GLU A 332 19.31 -13.05 11.46
CA GLU A 332 18.14 -13.88 11.69
C GLU A 332 18.41 -14.91 12.79
N THR A 333 17.54 -14.94 13.79
CA THR A 333 17.51 -15.97 14.84
C THR A 333 16.19 -16.74 14.76
N ARG A 334 16.26 -18.06 14.74
CA ARG A 334 15.07 -18.95 14.73
C ARG A 334 14.93 -19.64 16.07
N CYS A 335 13.78 -19.48 16.70
CA CYS A 335 13.46 -20.08 18.00
C CYS A 335 12.30 -21.06 17.84
N THR A 336 12.49 -22.33 18.18
CA THR A 336 11.45 -23.35 18.08
C THR A 336 10.91 -23.74 19.46
N ALA A 337 9.58 -23.81 19.57
CA ALA A 337 8.90 -24.29 20.78
C ALA A 337 8.77 -25.82 20.79
N GLY A 338 8.82 -26.46 19.61
CA GLY A 338 8.56 -27.90 19.45
C GLY A 338 7.12 -28.29 19.83
N LYS A 339 6.18 -27.36 19.70
CA LYS A 339 4.77 -27.54 20.04
C LYS A 339 3.88 -27.45 18.81
N ASN A 340 2.71 -28.05 18.89
CA ASN A 340 1.66 -27.89 17.87
C ASN A 340 0.53 -27.04 18.47
N LEU A 341 -0.13 -26.24 17.64
CA LEU A 341 -1.28 -25.44 18.01
C LEU A 341 -2.48 -25.82 17.14
N TYR A 342 -3.58 -26.24 17.78
CA TYR A 342 -4.85 -26.39 17.07
C TYR A 342 -5.44 -25.00 16.80
N VAL A 343 -6.46 -24.95 15.95
CA VAL A 343 -7.17 -23.70 15.64
C VAL A 343 -7.70 -23.07 16.93
N GLY A 344 -7.37 -21.79 17.14
CA GLY A 344 -7.74 -21.02 18.32
C GLY A 344 -6.84 -21.23 19.55
N ASP A 345 -5.93 -22.21 19.53
CA ASP A 345 -4.94 -22.37 20.59
C ASP A 345 -3.89 -21.25 20.53
N GLY A 346 -3.24 -20.99 21.67
CA GLY A 346 -2.11 -20.10 21.75
C GLY A 346 -1.06 -20.48 22.78
N LEU A 347 0.16 -19.98 22.57
CA LEU A 347 1.25 -19.97 23.54
C LEU A 347 1.32 -18.58 24.18
N GLY A 348 0.89 -18.48 25.44
CA GLY A 348 1.06 -17.27 26.24
C GLY A 348 2.45 -17.16 26.86
N SER A 349 2.83 -15.92 27.24
CA SER A 349 4.03 -15.63 28.04
C SER A 349 5.36 -16.06 27.39
N ILE A 350 5.49 -15.85 26.08
CA ILE A 350 6.75 -16.04 25.36
C ILE A 350 7.69 -14.90 25.78
N ASN A 351 8.65 -15.21 26.64
CA ASN A 351 9.63 -14.22 27.11
C ASN A 351 10.81 -14.17 26.13
N LEU A 352 10.71 -13.26 25.15
CA LEU A 352 11.78 -12.93 24.21
C LEU A 352 12.80 -12.02 24.88
N LYS A 353 14.06 -12.41 24.82
CA LYS A 353 15.18 -11.65 25.37
C LYS A 353 16.11 -11.18 24.28
N PHE A 354 16.42 -9.90 24.30
CA PHE A 354 17.33 -9.23 23.38
C PHE A 354 18.52 -8.68 24.16
N SER A 355 19.74 -8.94 23.68
CA SER A 355 20.96 -8.33 24.23
C SER A 355 21.94 -7.97 23.12
N ASN A 356 22.79 -6.98 23.36
CA ASN A 356 23.64 -6.37 22.34
C ASN A 356 25.13 -6.32 22.73
N GLY A 357 25.54 -7.14 23.69
CA GLY A 357 26.93 -7.23 24.13
C GLY A 357 27.50 -5.97 24.79
N GLY A 358 26.68 -5.01 25.22
CA GLY A 358 27.16 -3.81 25.92
C GLY A 358 27.58 -2.64 25.04
N GLN A 359 27.35 -2.71 23.73
CA GLN A 359 27.62 -1.60 22.81
C GLN A 359 26.39 -0.72 22.59
N GLU A 360 26.49 0.37 21.85
CA GLU A 360 25.28 1.01 21.31
C GLU A 360 24.76 0.20 20.13
N TRP A 361 23.44 0.12 19.99
CA TRP A 361 22.80 -0.61 18.90
C TRP A 361 21.42 -0.02 18.64
N ALA A 362 21.04 0.14 17.39
CA ALA A 362 19.67 0.46 17.02
C ALA A 362 19.33 -0.22 15.71
N GLY A 363 18.09 -0.68 15.59
CA GLY A 363 17.61 -1.29 14.37
C GLY A 363 16.17 -1.75 14.50
N ASP A 364 15.59 -2.10 13.36
CA ASP A 364 14.28 -2.73 13.31
C ASP A 364 14.41 -4.22 13.66
N VAL A 365 13.45 -4.70 14.45
CA VAL A 365 13.30 -6.09 14.82
C VAL A 365 11.95 -6.57 14.31
N ASN A 366 11.95 -7.61 13.49
CA ASN A 366 10.75 -8.24 12.98
C ASN A 366 10.63 -9.66 13.56
N VAL A 367 9.57 -9.92 14.32
CA VAL A 367 9.31 -11.17 15.03
C VAL A 367 8.13 -11.87 14.36
N ARG A 368 8.43 -12.71 13.37
CA ARG A 368 7.42 -13.48 12.62
C ARG A 368 7.16 -14.83 13.29
N PRO A 369 5.92 -15.32 13.32
CA PRO A 369 5.64 -16.73 13.55
C PRO A 369 6.45 -17.65 12.62
N SER A 370 6.69 -18.87 13.08
CA SER A 370 7.15 -19.95 12.21
C SER A 370 6.49 -21.27 12.58
N SER A 371 6.37 -22.17 11.61
CA SER A 371 5.89 -23.53 11.77
C SER A 371 6.41 -24.39 10.62
N ASP A 372 6.04 -25.67 10.58
CA ASP A 372 6.30 -26.49 9.38
C ASP A 372 5.40 -26.06 8.19
N GLY A 373 4.29 -25.39 8.48
CA GLY A 373 3.44 -24.71 7.50
C GLY A 373 3.90 -23.28 7.23
N TYR A 374 3.44 -22.74 6.11
CA TYR A 374 3.65 -21.37 5.67
C TYR A 374 2.56 -20.46 6.23
N ASP A 375 2.99 -19.40 6.92
CA ASP A 375 2.14 -18.36 7.45
C ASP A 375 1.73 -17.41 6.32
N TYR A 376 0.46 -17.46 5.90
CA TYR A 376 -0.03 -16.73 4.72
C TYR A 376 -0.49 -15.31 5.03
N PHE A 377 -0.51 -14.92 6.29
CA PHE A 377 -0.95 -13.62 6.73
C PHE A 377 0.10 -13.01 7.63
N SER A 378 0.30 -11.70 7.53
CA SER A 378 1.22 -11.03 8.43
C SER A 378 0.77 -9.66 8.88
N LEU A 379 1.30 -9.27 10.03
CA LEU A 379 0.90 -8.03 10.70
C LEU A 379 2.06 -7.03 10.75
N PRO A 380 1.78 -5.73 10.56
CA PRO A 380 2.76 -4.67 10.81
C PRO A 380 3.25 -4.65 12.27
N SER A 381 2.39 -5.05 13.23
CA SER A 381 2.71 -5.11 14.66
C SER A 381 3.77 -6.14 15.03
N GLU A 382 4.24 -6.94 14.07
CA GLU A 382 5.34 -7.88 14.23
C GLU A 382 6.71 -7.21 14.11
N SER A 383 6.74 -5.96 13.68
CA SER A 383 7.95 -5.15 13.55
C SER A 383 7.99 -4.03 14.59
N PHE A 384 9.16 -3.80 15.18
CA PHE A 384 9.35 -2.71 16.14
C PHE A 384 10.78 -2.20 16.16
N LYS A 385 10.97 -0.94 16.56
CA LYS A 385 12.30 -0.34 16.68
C LYS A 385 12.87 -0.60 18.07
N LEU A 386 14.08 -1.15 18.13
CA LEU A 386 14.80 -1.40 19.38
C LEU A 386 16.07 -0.56 19.41
N VAL A 387 16.32 0.10 20.54
CA VAL A 387 17.48 0.97 20.74
C VAL A 387 18.16 0.65 22.07
N PHE A 388 19.45 0.39 22.02
CA PHE A 388 20.35 0.32 23.15
C PHE A 388 21.32 1.51 23.10
N SER A 389 21.16 2.47 24.00
CA SER A 389 22.07 3.63 24.10
C SER A 389 22.00 4.30 25.47
N ASP A 390 23.08 4.99 25.84
CA ASP A 390 23.12 5.88 26.99
C ASP A 390 22.88 7.36 26.64
N GLN A 391 22.65 7.65 25.36
CA GLN A 391 22.29 8.95 24.81
C GLN A 391 20.75 9.10 24.72
N PRO A 392 20.20 10.33 24.68
CA PRO A 392 18.82 10.56 24.28
C PRO A 392 18.61 10.29 22.77
N ASP A 393 17.37 10.25 22.32
CA ASP A 393 16.99 10.11 20.90
C ASP A 393 16.14 11.32 20.52
N ILE A 394 16.67 12.22 19.70
CA ILE A 394 16.02 13.46 19.31
C ILE A 394 15.43 13.32 17.91
N VAL A 395 14.10 13.19 17.86
CA VAL A 395 13.34 13.12 16.62
C VAL A 395 12.79 14.49 16.28
N LEU A 396 13.10 14.98 15.09
CA LEU A 396 12.63 16.26 14.57
C LEU A 396 11.67 16.08 13.40
N SER A 397 10.51 16.75 13.47
CA SER A 397 9.60 16.93 12.34
C SER A 397 9.32 18.41 12.11
N VAL A 398 9.23 18.80 10.84
CA VAL A 398 9.04 20.20 10.44
C VAL A 398 7.91 20.31 9.43
N SER A 399 7.04 21.28 9.64
CA SER A 399 5.96 21.65 8.71
C SER A 399 5.97 23.16 8.47
N SER A 400 5.40 23.57 7.35
CA SER A 400 5.26 24.99 7.00
C SER A 400 3.82 25.31 6.63
N GLN A 401 3.34 26.49 7.03
CA GLN A 401 2.00 26.96 6.70
C GLN A 401 2.03 28.46 6.39
N ARG A 402 1.43 28.85 5.26
CA ARG A 402 1.22 30.26 4.93
C ARG A 402 -0.01 30.81 5.63
N ARG A 403 0.13 31.94 6.31
CA ARG A 403 -0.96 32.69 6.95
C ARG A 403 -1.66 33.60 5.95
N SER A 404 -2.86 34.04 6.31
CA SER A 404 -3.65 34.99 5.51
C SER A 404 -2.99 36.35 5.33
N ASP A 405 -2.07 36.73 6.22
CA ASP A 405 -1.28 37.97 6.15
C ASP A 405 -0.05 37.85 5.24
N GLY A 406 0.11 36.72 4.55
CA GLY A 406 1.21 36.47 3.62
C GLY A 406 2.48 35.90 4.26
N ARG A 407 2.60 35.93 5.60
CA ARG A 407 3.75 35.36 6.34
C ARG A 407 3.68 33.83 6.37
N VAL A 408 4.83 33.20 6.56
CA VAL A 408 4.94 31.74 6.69
C VAL A 408 5.27 31.40 8.15
N VAL A 409 4.66 30.33 8.67
CA VAL A 409 5.01 29.74 9.96
C VAL A 409 5.70 28.42 9.69
N MET A 410 6.94 28.31 10.13
CA MET A 410 7.64 27.04 10.26
C MET A 410 7.34 26.51 11.65
N THR A 411 6.81 25.29 11.74
CA THR A 411 6.58 24.59 13.01
C THR A 411 7.55 23.43 13.09
N ALA A 412 8.48 23.50 14.04
CA ALA A 412 9.36 22.39 14.40
C ALA A 412 8.81 21.70 15.65
N ARG A 413 8.54 20.41 15.54
CA ARG A 413 8.20 19.54 16.65
C ARG A 413 9.40 18.65 16.95
N VAL A 414 9.93 18.79 18.15
CA VAL A 414 11.12 18.08 18.64
C VAL A 414 10.66 17.15 19.75
N GLU A 415 11.02 15.88 19.66
CA GLU A 415 10.70 14.86 20.66
C GLU A 415 11.98 14.22 21.17
N ASN A 416 12.12 14.09 22.48
CA ASN A 416 13.07 13.15 23.06
C ASN A 416 12.39 11.78 23.13
N ALA A 417 12.54 11.00 22.07
CA ALA A 417 11.86 9.72 21.93
C ALA A 417 12.42 8.66 22.91
N ALA A 418 13.64 8.85 23.45
CA ALA A 418 14.21 7.95 24.45
C ALA A 418 13.36 7.92 25.72
N THR A 419 13.08 6.72 26.23
CA THR A 419 12.22 6.54 27.42
C THR A 419 13.00 6.46 28.74
N HIS A 420 14.33 6.41 28.68
CA HIS A 420 15.19 6.22 29.86
C HIS A 420 16.30 7.29 30.00
N ARG A 421 16.45 8.19 29.02
CA ARG A 421 17.49 9.24 29.01
C ARG A 421 16.90 10.61 28.72
N ALA A 422 17.25 11.59 29.55
CA ALA A 422 16.92 12.99 29.31
C ALA A 422 17.94 13.62 28.36
N ALA A 423 17.49 14.53 27.52
CA ALA A 423 18.37 15.34 26.68
C ALA A 423 18.80 16.61 27.43
N SER A 424 20.10 16.89 27.43
CA SER A 424 20.67 18.04 28.14
C SER A 424 20.85 19.22 27.18
N ARG A 425 20.32 20.38 27.57
CA ARG A 425 20.46 21.67 26.86
C ARG A 425 20.21 21.56 25.36
N ALA A 426 19.06 21.00 24.98
CA ALA A 426 18.60 20.92 23.62
C ALA A 426 18.47 22.32 22.99
N ARG A 427 18.97 22.45 21.76
CA ARG A 427 19.00 23.69 20.98
C ARG A 427 18.54 23.41 19.56
N LEU A 428 17.63 24.22 19.04
CA LEU A 428 17.06 24.11 17.71
C LEU A 428 17.61 25.23 16.82
N GLY A 429 18.01 24.92 15.59
CA GLY A 429 18.50 25.91 14.63
C GLY A 429 17.70 25.85 13.34
N PHE A 430 17.28 27.00 12.84
CA PHE A 430 16.68 27.19 11.52
C PHE A 430 17.69 27.89 10.61
N GLN A 431 18.21 27.19 9.62
CA GLN A 431 19.03 27.76 8.57
C GLN A 431 18.12 28.39 7.53
N MET A 432 18.20 29.72 7.41
CA MET A 432 17.36 30.50 6.51
C MET A 432 17.91 30.44 5.08
N PRO A 433 17.05 30.22 4.07
CA PRO A 433 17.41 30.38 2.67
C PRO A 433 17.41 31.86 2.25
N ASP A 434 18.09 32.16 1.14
CA ASP A 434 18.10 33.49 0.55
C ASP A 434 16.68 34.01 0.26
N GLY A 435 16.50 35.32 0.45
CA GLY A 435 15.23 36.00 0.19
C GLY A 435 14.18 35.85 1.30
N TRP A 436 14.51 35.16 2.39
CA TRP A 436 13.65 35.01 3.56
C TRP A 436 14.28 35.62 4.81
N GLN A 437 13.44 36.24 5.65
CA GLN A 437 13.83 36.81 6.94
C GLN A 437 12.91 36.29 8.04
N ALA A 438 13.50 35.94 9.17
CA ALA A 438 12.79 35.45 10.34
C ALA A 438 12.41 36.59 11.28
N ILE A 439 11.22 36.51 11.86
CA ILE A 439 10.81 37.31 13.00
C ILE A 439 11.22 36.52 14.25
N VAL A 440 12.39 36.86 14.78
CA VAL A 440 13.06 36.11 15.85
C VAL A 440 12.32 36.31 17.18
N PRO A 441 11.80 35.24 17.82
CA PRO A 441 11.21 35.32 19.16
C PRO A 441 12.24 35.63 20.24
N ASP A 442 11.82 36.14 21.40
CA ASP A 442 12.72 36.44 22.53
C ASP A 442 13.53 35.22 23.04
N SER A 443 13.03 34.00 22.79
CA SER A 443 13.69 32.74 23.14
C SER A 443 14.76 32.30 22.11
N CYS A 444 14.98 33.09 21.06
CA CYS A 444 15.86 32.77 19.96
C CYS A 444 16.81 33.93 19.62
N TYR A 445 17.88 33.65 18.87
CA TYR A 445 18.83 34.66 18.40
C TYR A 445 19.41 34.29 17.03
N GLY A 446 19.99 35.27 16.32
CA GLY A 446 20.57 35.09 15.00
C GLY A 446 19.64 35.52 13.85
N SER A 447 20.18 35.57 12.62
CA SER A 447 19.45 36.02 11.42
C SER A 447 19.54 35.04 10.25
N GLU A 448 20.74 34.58 9.91
CA GLU A 448 20.95 33.53 8.89
C GLU A 448 20.73 32.12 9.46
N LEU A 449 21.23 31.89 10.67
CA LEU A 449 20.94 30.72 11.48
C LEU A 449 20.22 31.19 12.75
N VAL A 450 18.90 30.99 12.80
CA VAL A 450 18.09 31.34 13.98
C VAL A 450 18.14 30.19 14.97
N GLN A 451 18.74 30.41 16.14
CA GLN A 451 18.90 29.40 17.18
C GLN A 451 17.96 29.67 18.35
N CYS A 452 17.24 28.65 18.79
CA CYS A 452 16.30 28.68 19.91
C CYS A 452 16.71 27.67 20.97
N GLY A 453 16.72 28.06 22.24
CA GLY A 453 16.96 27.15 23.36
C GLY A 453 15.68 26.39 23.72
N LEU A 454 15.73 25.05 23.74
CA LEU A 454 14.63 24.21 24.23
C LEU A 454 14.84 23.82 25.70
N GLY A 455 16.08 23.87 26.20
CA GLY A 455 16.41 23.50 27.57
C GLY A 455 16.65 21.99 27.72
N ASP A 456 16.56 21.48 28.95
CA ASP A 456 16.61 20.04 29.17
C ASP A 456 15.26 19.43 28.80
N MET A 457 15.27 18.30 28.07
CA MET A 457 14.06 17.57 27.70
C MET A 457 14.02 16.23 28.42
N ALA A 458 12.97 16.00 29.21
CA ALA A 458 12.73 14.73 29.89
C ALA A 458 12.51 13.58 28.89
N PRO A 459 12.62 12.31 29.32
CA PRO A 459 12.27 11.17 28.48
C PRO A 459 10.82 11.25 27.98
N GLY A 460 10.60 11.07 26.68
CA GLY A 460 9.29 11.20 26.02
C GLY A 460 8.76 12.64 25.90
N GLU A 461 9.53 13.66 26.30
CA GLU A 461 9.09 15.05 26.23
C GLU A 461 9.05 15.55 24.79
N VAL A 462 8.01 16.33 24.48
CA VAL A 462 7.84 16.98 23.20
C VAL A 462 7.86 18.50 23.39
N ALA A 463 8.74 19.16 22.65
CA ALA A 463 8.78 20.61 22.51
C ALA A 463 8.32 21.03 21.11
N VAL A 464 7.58 22.14 21.03
CA VAL A 464 7.16 22.73 19.75
C VAL A 464 7.68 24.16 19.69
N GLN A 465 8.44 24.46 18.65
CA GLN A 465 8.92 25.81 18.37
C GLN A 465 8.40 26.28 17.02
N GLN A 466 7.81 27.47 17.02
CA GLN A 466 7.35 28.13 15.80
C GLN A 466 8.30 29.27 15.43
N LEU A 467 8.60 29.40 14.15
CA LEU A 467 9.31 30.53 13.59
C LEU A 467 8.44 31.18 12.52
N VAL A 468 8.09 32.44 12.74
CA VAL A 468 7.37 33.24 11.75
C VAL A 468 8.40 33.90 10.84
N MET A 469 8.16 33.85 9.53
CA MET A 469 9.07 34.39 8.53
C MET A 469 8.31 35.11 7.42
N GLU A 470 9.00 36.04 6.79
CA GLU A 470 8.54 36.84 5.66
C GLU A 470 9.59 36.86 4.56
N GLY A 471 9.14 37.06 3.31
CA GLY A 471 10.01 37.07 2.15
C GLY A 471 9.51 36.22 1.01
N SER A 472 10.41 35.93 0.09
CA SER A 472 10.14 35.19 -1.14
C SER A 472 11.40 34.49 -1.62
N GLY A 473 11.27 33.27 -2.13
CA GLY A 473 12.37 32.49 -2.66
C GLY A 473 12.00 31.02 -2.75
N TYR A 474 12.84 30.24 -3.44
CA TYR A 474 12.62 28.81 -3.65
C TYR A 474 13.50 27.91 -2.78
N GLY A 475 14.31 28.49 -1.89
CA GLY A 475 15.17 27.73 -0.99
C GLY A 475 14.40 27.03 0.13
N VAL A 476 14.98 25.97 0.67
CA VAL A 476 14.44 25.23 1.82
C VAL A 476 14.94 25.84 3.12
N VAL A 477 14.12 25.76 4.17
CA VAL A 477 14.57 26.00 5.54
C VAL A 477 15.05 24.66 6.09
N SER A 478 16.34 24.56 6.36
CA SER A 478 16.93 23.38 7.02
C SER A 478 16.91 23.59 8.52
N VAL A 479 16.44 22.58 9.26
CA VAL A 479 16.27 22.64 10.70
C VAL A 479 17.06 21.50 11.34
N LYS A 480 17.78 21.80 12.42
CA LYS A 480 18.58 20.82 13.16
C LYS A 480 18.49 21.04 14.66
N VAL A 481 18.52 19.96 15.43
CA VAL A 481 18.61 19.98 16.89
C VAL A 481 19.99 19.50 17.34
N TRP A 482 20.51 20.09 18.41
CA TRP A 482 21.72 19.65 19.10
C TRP A 482 21.46 19.52 20.59
N THR A 483 22.13 18.56 21.21
CA THR A 483 22.11 18.25 22.64
C THR A 483 23.54 18.10 23.13
N ASP A 484 23.78 18.30 24.43
CA ASP A 484 25.13 18.23 24.99
C ASP A 484 25.56 16.82 25.38
N ASN A 485 24.59 15.92 25.57
CA ASN A 485 24.82 14.52 25.90
C ASN A 485 24.57 13.57 24.72
N GLY A 486 24.68 14.10 23.50
CA GLY A 486 24.60 13.31 22.27
C GLY A 486 23.17 12.97 21.85
N ASP A 487 23.07 12.15 20.81
CA ASP A 487 21.82 11.82 20.13
C ASP A 487 21.98 10.49 19.40
N PHE A 488 21.21 9.49 19.80
CA PHE A 488 21.26 8.15 19.23
C PHE A 488 19.86 7.51 19.18
N PRO A 489 19.42 6.98 18.03
CA PRO A 489 20.15 6.93 16.75
C PRO A 489 20.42 8.32 16.18
N SER A 490 21.44 8.46 15.34
CA SER A 490 21.78 9.77 14.76
C SER A 490 21.05 9.99 13.44
N GLY A 491 20.66 11.24 13.16
CA GLY A 491 20.23 11.68 11.82
C GLY A 491 18.73 11.97 11.68
N ASP A 492 17.93 11.62 12.68
CA ASP A 492 16.53 12.01 12.85
C ASP A 492 16.35 13.35 13.58
N ASN A 493 17.43 13.96 14.07
CA ASN A 493 17.45 15.32 14.62
C ASN A 493 17.51 16.45 13.57
N GLN A 494 17.34 16.14 12.29
CA GLN A 494 17.43 17.09 11.19
C GLN A 494 16.31 16.89 10.17
N ALA A 495 15.73 18.00 9.70
CA ALA A 495 14.63 18.00 8.74
C ALA A 495 14.69 19.28 7.90
N ALA A 496 14.02 19.29 6.75
CA ALA A 496 13.92 20.49 5.92
C ALA A 496 12.49 20.63 5.38
N SER A 497 12.05 21.86 5.19
CA SER A 497 10.77 22.14 4.53
C SER A 497 10.86 23.41 3.70
N TYR A 498 10.16 23.43 2.58
CA TYR A 498 9.97 24.66 1.82
C TYR A 498 9.04 25.57 2.62
N PRO A 499 9.38 26.85 2.79
CA PRO A 499 8.41 27.85 3.23
C PRO A 499 7.21 27.78 2.28
N ALA A 500 6.04 27.39 2.79
CA ALA A 500 4.89 26.91 2.02
C ALA A 500 4.78 27.49 0.59
N LEU A 501 5.04 26.64 -0.42
CA LEU A 501 4.69 26.88 -1.82
C LEU A 501 3.17 26.81 -1.97
N ALA A 502 2.46 27.91 -1.69
CA ALA A 502 1.09 28.06 -2.17
C ALA A 502 1.15 28.47 -3.64
N ARG A 503 0.61 27.60 -4.53
CA ARG A 503 0.18 27.97 -5.89
C ARG A 503 -0.36 29.40 -5.85
N SER A 504 0.27 30.31 -6.59
CA SER A 504 -0.41 31.53 -6.96
C SER A 504 -1.66 31.10 -7.75
N VAL A 505 -2.84 31.33 -7.18
CA VAL A 505 -4.00 31.61 -8.03
C VAL A 505 -3.67 32.95 -8.67
N ALA A 506 -2.96 32.90 -9.78
CA ALA A 506 -2.81 34.04 -10.66
C ALA A 506 -4.16 34.25 -11.35
N THR A 507 -4.99 35.11 -10.79
CA THR A 507 -5.98 35.84 -11.59
C THR A 507 -5.20 36.73 -12.56
N THR A 508 -4.88 36.21 -13.75
CA THR A 508 -4.46 37.03 -14.87
C THR A 508 -5.70 37.55 -15.58
N SER A 509 -6.11 38.75 -15.17
CA SER A 509 -6.87 39.65 -16.03
C SER A 509 -6.05 39.92 -17.30
N ALA A 510 -6.60 39.56 -18.45
CA ALA A 510 -6.05 39.85 -19.76
C ALA A 510 -5.85 41.37 -19.97
N PRO A 511 -4.73 41.81 -20.58
CA PRO A 511 -4.65 43.10 -21.23
C PRO A 511 -4.83 42.93 -22.75
N GLY A 512 -5.98 43.43 -23.23
CA GLY A 512 -6.13 44.27 -24.43
C GLY A 512 -5.72 43.73 -25.81
N PRO A 513 -6.60 43.86 -26.84
CA PRO A 513 -6.21 43.65 -28.22
C PRO A 513 -5.36 44.82 -28.72
N ALA A 514 -4.44 44.52 -29.63
CA ALA A 514 -3.73 45.49 -30.45
C ALA A 514 -4.73 46.34 -31.26
N SER A 515 -4.45 47.62 -31.42
CA SER A 515 -3.97 48.18 -32.69
C SER A 515 -4.22 49.68 -32.77
N ASP A 516 -3.14 50.38 -33.13
CA ASP A 516 -3.09 51.40 -34.16
C ASP A 516 -3.81 52.76 -33.99
N SER A 517 -3.09 53.69 -34.60
CA SER A 517 -3.31 55.09 -34.88
C SER A 517 -4.74 55.61 -35.07
N GLY A 518 -4.94 56.82 -34.52
CA GLY A 518 -5.37 57.94 -35.35
C GLY A 518 -6.87 58.27 -35.36
N GLY A 519 -7.19 59.44 -34.79
CA GLY A 519 -8.11 60.38 -35.44
C GLY A 519 -9.51 60.52 -34.83
N GLY A 520 -9.74 61.70 -34.25
CA GLY A 520 -10.89 62.51 -34.63
C GLY A 520 -12.21 62.33 -33.88
N GLY A 521 -12.53 63.33 -33.05
CA GLY A 521 -13.80 64.05 -33.17
C GLY A 521 -14.98 63.60 -32.29
N GLY A 522 -15.55 64.58 -31.57
CA GLY A 522 -17.01 64.70 -31.43
C GLY A 522 -17.63 64.32 -30.09
N GLY A 523 -17.88 65.33 -29.25
CA GLY A 523 -19.23 65.69 -28.79
C GLY A 523 -20.05 64.73 -27.90
N ALA A 524 -20.28 65.21 -26.66
CA ALA A 524 -21.61 65.50 -26.10
C ALA A 524 -22.49 64.41 -25.42
N ILE A 525 -22.70 64.64 -24.11
CA ILE A 525 -24.00 64.79 -23.38
C ILE A 525 -24.77 63.54 -22.86
N ALA A 526 -25.02 63.60 -21.53
CA ALA A 526 -26.15 63.12 -20.69
C ALA A 526 -26.50 61.61 -20.65
N GLY A 527 -26.99 61.04 -19.53
CA GLY A 527 -27.35 61.55 -18.19
C GLY A 527 -28.03 60.43 -17.37
N LEU A 528 -28.15 60.67 -16.05
CA LEU A 528 -29.27 60.35 -15.12
C LEU A 528 -30.09 59.05 -15.34
N ALA A 529 -30.45 58.20 -14.37
CA ALA A 529 -30.81 58.43 -12.96
C ALA A 529 -31.18 57.08 -12.28
N LEU A 530 -31.09 57.05 -10.93
CA LEU A 530 -32.03 56.56 -9.88
C LEU A 530 -32.84 55.22 -10.09
N LEU A 531 -33.26 54.39 -9.12
CA LEU A 531 -33.52 54.35 -7.66
C LEU A 531 -33.52 52.83 -7.27
N LEU A 532 -32.98 52.33 -6.15
CA LEU A 532 -33.41 52.37 -4.74
C LEU A 532 -34.54 51.40 -4.31
N LEU A 533 -34.35 50.85 -3.09
CA LEU A 533 -35.23 50.10 -2.15
C LEU A 533 -35.23 48.56 -2.30
N ALA A 534 -34.63 47.75 -1.41
CA ALA A 534 -34.71 47.58 0.06
C ALA A 534 -35.97 46.81 0.54
N GLY A 535 -35.74 45.71 1.28
CA GLY A 535 -36.68 45.24 2.29
C GLY A 535 -36.78 43.72 2.51
N GLY A 536 -36.28 43.25 3.66
CA GLY A 536 -37.08 42.34 4.50
C GLY A 536 -36.67 40.87 4.56
N ALA A 537 -35.88 40.52 5.58
CA ALA A 537 -35.68 39.16 6.07
C ALA A 537 -36.90 38.61 6.83
N VAL A 538 -37.17 37.30 6.77
CA VAL A 538 -37.86 36.56 7.84
C VAL A 538 -37.28 35.15 7.99
N ARG A 539 -36.84 34.86 9.22
CA ARG A 539 -36.49 33.57 9.81
C ARG A 539 -37.76 32.90 10.36
N ARG A 540 -37.88 31.57 10.30
CA ARG A 540 -38.64 30.79 11.32
C ARG A 540 -38.21 29.32 11.40
N ARG A 541 -37.84 28.88 12.61
CA ARG A 541 -37.85 27.49 13.09
C ARG A 541 -39.24 27.19 13.70
N LEU A 542 -39.72 25.94 13.61
CA LEU A 542 -40.01 25.01 14.73
C LEU A 542 -40.98 23.88 14.33
N ASN A 543 -40.61 22.66 14.77
CA ASN A 543 -41.38 21.47 15.15
C ASN A 543 -42.35 20.78 14.16
N GLN A 544 -41.98 19.57 13.73
CA GLN A 544 -42.47 18.29 14.28
C GLN A 544 -41.46 17.18 13.99
#